data_AF-A0A916AAM6-F1
#
_entry.id   AF-A0A916AAM6-F1
#
_cell.length_a   1.000
_cell.length_b   1.000
_cell.length_c   1.000
_cell.angle_alpha   90.00
_cell.angle_beta   90.00
_cell.angle_gamma   90.00
#
_symmetry.space_group_name_H-M   'P 1'
#
loop_
_entity.id
_entity.type
_entity.pdbx_description
1 polymer ?
#
loop_
_entity_poly.entity_id
_entity_poly.type
_entity_poly.pdbx_seq_one_letter_code
_entity_poly.pdbx_strand_id
1 'polypeptide(L)'
;MAKFGALFSVALAKERWHPAWCRTRMEHINYHFRDGGDHKFAFDYETLHQVLSDCGFAAIRRVSFNSSIDSDRRRVGTLYVEARRPAVPERASLIREGAHGA
;
A
#
# COMPACT_ATOMS: atom_id res chain seq x y z
N MET A 1 7.68 -14.18 40.93
CA MET A 1 8.62 -13.80 39.85
C MET A 1 7.83 -13.37 38.63
N ALA A 2 7.74 -12.06 38.38
CA ALA A 2 6.95 -11.51 37.27
C ALA A 2 7.84 -11.27 36.05
N LYS A 3 7.46 -11.82 34.90
CA LYS A 3 8.05 -11.54 33.58
C LYS A 3 7.61 -10.13 33.12
N PHE A 4 8.29 -9.09 33.59
CA PHE A 4 8.16 -7.71 33.08
C PHE A 4 9.44 -7.37 32.33
N GLY A 5 9.41 -7.39 30.99
CA GLY A 5 10.62 -6.99 30.24
C GLY A 5 10.48 -6.96 28.72
N ALA A 6 9.60 -7.77 28.12
CA ALA A 6 9.57 -7.90 26.65
C ALA A 6 8.62 -6.92 25.94
N LEU A 7 7.68 -6.29 26.64
CA LEU A 7 6.66 -5.44 26.02
C LEU A 7 7.05 -3.96 25.90
N PHE A 8 8.03 -3.49 26.67
CA PHE A 8 8.41 -2.07 26.70
C PHE A 8 9.41 -1.66 25.59
N SER A 9 10.22 -2.58 25.04
CA SER A 9 11.28 -2.19 24.09
C SER A 9 10.80 -1.98 22.65
N VAL A 10 9.83 -2.75 22.18
CA VAL A 10 9.35 -2.67 20.78
C VAL A 10 8.57 -1.37 20.54
N ALA A 11 7.79 -0.91 21.53
CA ALA A 11 7.03 0.34 21.41
C ALA A 11 7.94 1.57 21.33
N LEU A 12 9.01 1.61 22.14
CA LEU A 12 9.94 2.74 22.18
C LEU A 12 10.76 2.88 20.89
N ALA A 13 11.22 1.75 20.33
CA ALA A 13 11.96 1.75 19.07
C ALA A 13 11.11 2.28 17.90
N LYS A 14 9.84 1.87 17.84
CA LYS A 14 8.88 2.39 16.85
C LYS A 14 8.65 3.90 17.01
N GLU A 15 8.48 4.37 18.23
CA GLU A 15 8.18 5.77 18.52
C GLU A 15 9.38 6.70 18.24
N ARG A 16 10.61 6.24 18.48
CA ARG A 16 11.80 7.09 18.38
C ARG A 16 12.58 6.97 17.09
N TRP A 17 12.56 5.81 16.42
CA TRP A 17 13.49 5.51 15.32
C TRP A 17 12.82 5.28 13.98
N HIS A 18 11.48 5.25 13.94
CA HIS A 18 10.74 5.11 12.69
C HIS A 18 9.94 6.39 12.38
N PRO A 19 9.90 6.81 11.11
CA PRO A 19 9.12 7.96 10.71
C PRO A 19 7.61 7.63 10.80
N ALA A 20 6.80 8.68 10.99
CA ALA A 20 5.35 8.56 11.17
C ALA A 20 4.61 7.90 9.99
N TRP A 21 5.23 7.85 8.81
CA TRP A 21 4.66 7.17 7.65
C TRP A 21 4.75 5.63 7.75
N CYS A 22 5.60 5.07 8.63
CA CYS A 22 5.67 3.63 8.86
C CYS A 22 4.50 3.17 9.73
N ARG A 23 3.49 2.57 9.10
CA ARG A 23 2.28 2.05 9.72
C ARG A 23 2.27 0.53 9.74
N THR A 24 2.78 -0.11 8.69
CA THR A 24 2.86 -1.59 8.61
C THR A 24 4.24 -2.11 9.01
N ARG A 25 4.31 -3.40 9.37
CA ARG A 25 5.60 -4.06 9.67
C ARG A 25 6.56 -4.00 8.48
N MET A 26 6.06 -4.17 7.26
CA MET A 26 6.89 -4.09 6.06
C MET A 26 7.39 -2.67 5.79
N GLU A 27 6.63 -1.62 6.10
CA GLU A 27 7.13 -0.24 6.00
C GLU A 27 8.30 0.02 6.97
N HIS A 28 8.24 -0.53 8.19
CA HIS A 28 9.38 -0.45 9.12
C HIS A 28 10.61 -1.20 8.60
N ILE A 29 10.43 -2.37 7.96
CA ILE A 29 11.51 -3.12 7.30
C ILE A 29 12.08 -2.27 6.17
N ASN A 30 11.23 -1.81 5.26
CA ASN A 30 11.64 -0.98 4.12
C ASN A 30 12.41 0.25 4.58
N TYR A 31 11.99 0.94 5.64
CA TYR A 31 12.70 2.11 6.17
C TYR A 31 14.18 1.81 6.47
N HIS A 32 14.48 0.68 7.11
CA HIS A 32 15.85 0.29 7.42
C HIS A 32 16.64 -0.18 6.20
N PHE A 33 15.99 -0.94 5.31
CA PHE A 33 16.68 -1.56 4.18
C PHE A 33 16.73 -0.69 2.93
N ARG A 34 16.05 0.47 2.90
CA ARG A 34 16.02 1.34 1.71
C ARG A 34 17.36 2.00 1.40
N ASP A 35 18.29 2.01 2.35
CA ASP A 35 19.62 2.62 2.23
C ASP A 35 19.56 4.00 1.53
N GLY A 36 18.94 4.98 2.19
CA GLY A 36 18.78 6.33 1.63
C GLY A 36 17.84 6.45 0.42
N GLY A 37 17.32 5.36 -0.12
CA GLY A 37 16.47 5.32 -1.31
C GLY A 37 17.00 4.48 -2.45
N ASP A 38 18.20 3.90 -2.31
CA ASP A 38 18.86 3.10 -3.34
C ASP A 38 18.17 1.74 -3.58
N HIS A 39 17.43 1.24 -2.59
CA HIS A 39 16.64 0.02 -2.74
C HIS A 39 15.14 0.28 -2.97
N LYS A 40 14.52 -0.61 -3.75
CA LYS A 40 13.07 -0.59 -4.00
C LYS A 40 12.31 -1.06 -2.76
N PHE A 41 11.07 -0.57 -2.62
CA PHE A 41 10.16 -1.07 -1.60
C PHE A 41 9.77 -2.53 -1.88
N ALA A 42 9.83 -3.36 -0.83
CA ALA A 42 9.15 -4.64 -0.77
C ALA A 42 7.70 -4.44 -0.33
N PHE A 43 6.80 -5.27 -0.87
CA PHE A 43 5.39 -5.22 -0.53
C PHE A 43 4.91 -6.59 -0.08
N ASP A 44 4.33 -6.63 1.11
CA ASP A 44 3.34 -7.64 1.44
C ASP A 44 1.93 -7.11 1.12
N TYR A 45 0.93 -7.97 1.29
CA TYR A 45 -0.45 -7.59 0.95
C TYR A 45 -1.02 -6.52 1.85
N GLU A 46 -0.72 -6.56 3.16
CA GLU A 46 -1.16 -5.54 4.11
C GLU A 46 -0.70 -4.15 3.67
N THR A 47 0.58 -4.02 3.34
CA THR A 47 1.19 -2.75 2.94
C THR A 47 0.69 -2.28 1.59
N LEU A 48 0.65 -3.17 0.59
CA LEU A 48 0.15 -2.79 -0.73
C LEU A 48 -1.34 -2.42 -0.67
N HIS A 49 -2.14 -3.13 0.14
CA HIS A 49 -3.55 -2.81 0.35
C HIS A 49 -3.72 -1.43 0.97
N GLN A 50 -2.95 -1.11 2.02
CA GLN A 50 -2.99 0.21 2.65
C GLN A 50 -2.65 1.31 1.65
N VAL A 51 -1.54 1.16 0.91
CA VAL A 51 -1.11 2.15 -0.10
C VAL A 51 -2.16 2.34 -1.19
N LEU A 52 -2.75 1.25 -1.71
CA LEU A 52 -3.82 1.34 -2.70
C LEU A 52 -5.07 2.03 -2.14
N SER A 53 -5.42 1.74 -0.88
CA SER A 53 -6.56 2.37 -0.20
C SER A 53 -6.35 3.88 -0.01
N ASP A 54 -5.16 4.28 0.43
CA ASP A 54 -4.81 5.70 0.61
C ASP A 54 -4.82 6.47 -0.73
N CYS A 55 -4.49 5.79 -1.83
CA CYS A 55 -4.61 6.32 -3.19
C CYS A 55 -6.06 6.35 -3.72
N GLY A 56 -7.04 5.95 -2.90
CA GLY A 56 -8.46 5.98 -3.26
C GLY A 56 -8.92 4.81 -4.13
N PHE A 57 -8.15 3.73 -4.25
CA PHE A 57 -8.65 2.50 -4.87
C PHE A 57 -9.59 1.74 -3.91
N ALA A 58 -10.52 1.01 -4.49
CA ALA A 58 -11.48 0.15 -3.81
C ALA A 58 -11.46 -1.27 -4.39
N ALA A 59 -12.24 -2.18 -3.78
CA ALA A 59 -12.31 -3.59 -4.17
C ALA A 59 -10.94 -4.27 -4.28
N ILE A 60 -10.02 -3.92 -3.37
CA ILE A 60 -8.65 -4.42 -3.34
C ILE A 60 -8.66 -5.88 -2.87
N ARG A 61 -8.11 -6.79 -3.67
CA ARG A 61 -8.05 -8.21 -3.32
C ARG A 61 -6.80 -8.90 -3.87
N ARG A 62 -6.31 -9.89 -3.14
CA ARG A 62 -5.32 -10.84 -3.67
C ARG A 62 -5.94 -11.65 -4.81
N VAL A 63 -5.12 -11.93 -5.81
CA VAL A 63 -5.49 -12.80 -6.94
C VAL A 63 -4.39 -13.85 -7.18
N SER A 64 -4.72 -14.89 -7.92
CA SER A 64 -3.74 -15.87 -8.41
C SER A 64 -3.06 -15.36 -9.67
N PHE A 65 -1.90 -15.94 -9.99
CA PHE A 65 -1.22 -15.75 -11.27
C PHE A 65 -2.16 -16.01 -12.45
N ASN A 66 -2.09 -15.14 -13.46
CA ASN A 66 -2.81 -15.21 -14.72
C ASN A 66 -1.82 -15.14 -15.89
N SER A 67 -1.59 -16.28 -16.56
CA SER A 67 -0.64 -16.39 -17.69
C SER A 67 -0.93 -15.48 -18.89
N SER A 68 -2.13 -14.91 -19.00
CA SER A 68 -2.47 -13.99 -20.09
C SER A 68 -1.88 -12.59 -19.92
N ILE A 69 -1.55 -12.20 -18.68
CA ILE A 69 -1.04 -10.84 -18.35
C ILE A 69 0.22 -10.87 -17.49
N ASP A 70 0.45 -11.96 -16.75
CA ASP A 70 1.57 -12.13 -15.84
C ASP A 70 2.72 -12.88 -16.49
N SER A 71 3.94 -12.45 -16.18
CA SER A 71 5.15 -13.12 -16.65
C SER A 71 5.53 -14.31 -15.75
N ASP A 72 5.63 -15.50 -16.32
CA ASP A 72 6.07 -16.71 -15.61
C ASP A 72 7.45 -16.55 -14.94
N ARG A 73 8.36 -15.78 -15.55
CA ARG A 73 9.72 -15.54 -14.99
C ARG A 73 9.68 -14.94 -13.58
N ARG A 74 8.62 -14.20 -13.26
CA ARG A 74 8.45 -13.54 -11.95
C ARG A 74 7.39 -14.21 -11.08
N ARG A 75 6.87 -15.38 -11.46
CA ARG A 75 5.80 -16.05 -10.71
C ARG A 75 6.17 -16.27 -9.24
N VAL A 76 7.38 -16.73 -8.97
CA VAL A 76 7.89 -16.91 -7.61
C VAL A 76 8.33 -15.55 -7.06
N GLY A 77 7.83 -15.22 -5.86
CA GLY A 77 8.18 -13.97 -5.17
C GLY A 77 7.35 -12.75 -5.59
N THR A 78 6.37 -12.90 -6.50
CA THR A 78 5.45 -11.81 -6.84
C THR A 78 4.17 -11.88 -6.02
N LEU A 79 3.76 -10.72 -5.52
CA LEU A 79 2.44 -10.50 -4.94
C LEU A 79 1.48 -10.00 -6.04
N TYR A 80 0.38 -10.70 -6.26
CA TYR A 80 -0.66 -10.34 -7.23
C TYR A 80 -1.88 -9.75 -6.53
N VAL A 81 -2.27 -8.53 -6.93
CA VAL A 81 -3.39 -7.78 -6.34
C VAL A 81 -4.17 -7.08 -7.45
N GLU A 82 -5.50 -7.20 -7.43
CA GLU A 82 -6.41 -6.40 -8.24
C GLU A 82 -7.04 -5.31 -7.37
N ALA A 83 -7.18 -4.12 -7.92
CA ALA A 83 -7.87 -3.00 -7.31
C ALA A 83 -8.57 -2.17 -8.38
N ARG A 84 -9.66 -1.47 -8.02
CA ARG A 84 -10.46 -0.68 -8.95
C ARG A 84 -10.57 0.75 -8.46
N ARG A 85 -10.53 1.71 -9.38
CA ARG A 85 -10.93 3.08 -9.05
C ARG A 85 -12.44 3.08 -8.77
N PRO A 86 -12.92 3.69 -7.68
CA PRO A 86 -14.35 3.87 -7.44
C PRO A 86 -14.98 4.57 -8.65
N ALA A 87 -16.19 4.17 -9.03
CA ALA A 87 -16.97 4.92 -10.00
C ALA A 87 -17.16 6.35 -9.46
N VAL A 88 -16.88 7.37 -10.27
CA VAL A 88 -17.27 8.73 -9.93
C VAL A 88 -18.79 8.77 -9.98
N PRO A 89 -19.50 9.15 -8.90
CA PRO A 89 -20.94 9.30 -8.98
C PRO A 89 -21.26 10.37 -10.04
N GLU A 90 -22.13 9.99 -10.98
CA GLU A 90 -22.51 10.67 -12.23
C GLU A 90 -22.98 12.15 -12.10
N ARG A 91 -23.06 12.68 -10.87
CA ARG A 91 -23.48 14.06 -10.59
C ARG A 91 -22.41 15.11 -10.92
N ALA A 92 -21.17 14.72 -11.21
CA ALA A 92 -20.11 15.64 -11.62
C ALA A 92 -20.06 15.92 -13.14
N SER A 93 -20.82 15.19 -13.96
CA SER A 93 -20.84 15.35 -15.43
C SER A 93 -21.73 16.50 -15.93
N LEU A 94 -22.55 17.10 -15.08
CA LEU A 94 -23.56 18.10 -15.48
C LEU A 94 -23.06 19.56 -15.55
N ILE A 95 -21.77 19.85 -15.32
CA ILE A 95 -21.24 21.23 -15.31
C ILE A 95 -20.41 21.56 -16.56
N ARG A 96 -20.43 20.73 -17.62
CA ARG A 96 -19.65 20.99 -18.85
C ARG A 96 -20.44 21.44 -20.08
N GLU A 97 -21.76 21.56 -19.98
CA GLU A 97 -22.61 22.06 -21.08
C GLU A 97 -23.32 23.35 -20.67
N GLY A 98 -22.58 24.47 -20.62
CA GLY A 98 -23.18 25.76 -20.24
C GLY A 98 -22.36 27.00 -20.54
N ALA A 99 -21.35 26.92 -21.41
CA ALA A 99 -20.51 28.07 -21.76
C ALA A 99 -20.32 28.20 -23.28
N HIS A 100 -21.42 28.25 -24.04
CA HIS A 100 -21.46 28.91 -25.35
C HIS A 100 -22.89 29.37 -25.63
N GLY A 101 -23.14 30.66 -25.41
CA GLY A 101 -24.42 31.28 -25.74
C GLY A 101 -24.65 32.61 -25.03
N ALA A 102 -23.92 33.64 -25.45
CA ALA A 102 -24.34 35.05 -25.49
C ALA A 102 -23.32 35.85 -26.30
#